data_AF-A0A914DPW6-F1
#
_entry.id   AF-A0A914DPW6-F1
#
_cell.length_a   1.000
_cell.length_b   1.000
_cell.length_c   1.000
_cell.angle_alpha   90.00
_cell.angle_beta   90.00
_cell.angle_gamma   90.00
#
_symmetry.space_group_name_H-M   'P 1'
#
loop_
_entity.id
_entity.type
_entity.pdbx_description
1 polymer ?
#
loop_
_entity_poly.entity_id
_entity_poly.type
_entity_poly.pdbx_seq_one_letter_code
_entity_poly.pdbx_strand_id
1 'polypeptide(L)'
;MALSEHLLAHRPQKSKSNLIKASPVYIPSFAILLAIGFIRELFVHIFDYGHSTTEYGEHWNFFITLGFLKLFTTVLPYPYSIPVGLLIGAAYQASLNLGLEAFIMRPDRDEYNIFDANREGICSLFGYIFAYCLTLIVIRIVAFVDGIFTPSPKSVTLIMISGVIVYCLQVQSMWMFGQPSRRIANTPYTLAMLCMKVIILGLLQIVQLFGVPKNGENGKSLQKNSENVNGNGFQPSLLEAISRNCLWFFLIANLGTGLVNLSISTHRVYSTVVQMTVLIVYCFAICLIIYLWHMYNNRKKPNTKSNSASLLNIAIGK
;
A
#
# COMPACT_ATOMS: atom_id res chain seq x y z
N MET A 1 1.97 0.09 1.01
CA MET A 1 3.11 -0.32 1.86
C MET A 1 4.46 -0.04 1.19
N ALA A 2 4.84 -0.73 0.11
CA ALA A 2 6.13 -0.56 -0.58
C ALA A 2 6.54 0.90 -0.84
N LEU A 3 5.60 1.74 -1.32
CA LEU A 3 5.85 3.16 -1.54
C LEU A 3 6.19 3.92 -0.26
N SER A 4 5.47 3.66 0.82
CA SER A 4 5.75 4.27 2.12
C SER A 4 7.13 3.87 2.65
N GLU A 5 7.51 2.59 2.53
CA GLU A 5 8.84 2.12 2.96
C GLU A 5 9.96 2.75 2.13
N HIS A 6 9.78 2.81 0.81
CA HIS A 6 10.73 3.47 -0.09
C HIS A 6 10.96 4.93 0.32
N LEU A 7 9.86 5.67 0.56
CA LEU A 7 9.94 7.07 0.98
C LEU A 7 10.60 7.22 2.36
N LEU A 8 10.37 6.30 3.30
CA LEU A 8 11.02 6.32 4.61
C LEU A 8 12.53 6.06 4.51
N ALA A 9 12.95 5.11 3.66
CA ALA A 9 14.35 4.76 3.46
C ALA A 9 15.19 5.90 2.85
N HIS A 10 14.57 6.81 2.10
CA HIS A 10 15.25 7.93 1.42
C HIS A 10 14.95 9.30 2.06
N ARG A 11 14.39 9.36 3.28
CA ARG A 11 14.25 10.64 3.99
C ARG A 11 15.63 11.13 4.43
N PRO A 12 15.98 12.41 4.20
CA PRO A 12 17.21 12.97 4.73
C PRO A 12 17.19 12.86 6.26
N GLN A 13 18.21 12.21 6.83
CA GLN A 13 18.38 12.15 8.27
C GLN A 13 18.59 13.58 8.78
N LYS A 14 17.55 14.16 9.38
CA LYS A 14 17.74 15.38 10.17
C LYS A 14 18.72 15.03 11.29
N SER A 15 19.81 15.80 11.37
CA SER A 15 20.73 15.81 12.51
C SER A 15 19.92 15.67 13.80
N LYS A 16 20.20 14.61 14.57
CA LYS A 16 19.59 14.36 15.87
C LYS A 16 20.07 15.46 16.83
N SER A 17 19.40 16.60 16.85
CA SER A 17 19.51 17.52 17.97
C SER A 17 18.69 16.94 19.13
N ASN A 18 19.37 16.74 20.24
CA ASN A 18 18.86 16.20 21.48
C ASN A 18 17.67 17.02 22.00
N LEU A 19 16.47 16.47 21.92
CA LEU A 19 15.38 16.80 22.83
C LEU A 19 14.64 15.50 23.12
N ILE A 20 15.00 14.89 24.24
CA ILE A 20 14.22 13.82 24.88
C ILE A 20 12.93 14.47 25.38
N LYS A 21 11.98 14.67 24.48
CA LYS A 21 10.57 14.68 24.87
C LYS A 21 10.20 13.21 25.03
N ALA A 22 9.61 12.85 26.17
CA ALA A 22 9.01 11.53 26.37
C ALA A 22 8.09 11.25 25.19
N SER A 23 8.58 10.44 24.25
CA SER A 23 7.79 10.05 23.09
C SER A 23 6.69 9.12 23.60
N PRO A 24 5.44 9.28 23.13
CA PRO A 24 4.41 8.27 23.41
C PRO A 24 4.96 6.90 23.01
N VAL A 25 4.56 5.85 23.73
CA VAL A 25 4.93 4.46 23.46
C VAL A 25 4.83 4.19 21.96
N TYR A 26 5.97 3.95 21.32
CA TYR A 26 5.99 3.66 19.89
C TYR A 26 5.53 2.23 19.67
N ILE A 27 4.26 2.07 19.29
CA ILE A 27 3.73 0.77 18.89
C ILE A 27 4.07 0.58 17.40
N PRO A 28 4.89 -0.41 17.03
CA PRO A 28 5.23 -0.62 15.63
C PRO A 28 4.00 -1.04 14.83
N SER A 29 3.91 -0.60 13.57
CA SER A 29 2.70 -0.78 12.76
C SER A 29 2.30 -2.25 12.55
N PHE A 30 3.26 -3.20 12.58
CA PHE A 30 2.94 -4.62 12.51
C PHE A 30 2.12 -5.09 13.72
N ALA A 31 2.43 -4.60 14.93
CA ALA A 31 1.72 -4.97 16.15
C ALA A 31 0.28 -4.44 16.13
N ILE A 32 0.08 -3.22 15.62
CA ILE A 32 -1.26 -2.65 15.42
C ILE A 32 -2.07 -3.52 14.45
N LEU A 33 -1.47 -3.93 13.33
CA LEU A 33 -2.14 -4.77 12.32
C LEU A 33 -2.51 -6.16 12.89
N LEU A 34 -1.61 -6.78 13.64
CA LEU A 34 -1.87 -8.06 14.30
C LEU A 34 -2.99 -7.93 15.34
N ALA A 35 -2.96 -6.90 16.18
CA ALA A 35 -3.99 -6.64 17.18
C ALA A 35 -5.37 -6.46 16.52
N ILE A 36 -5.46 -5.67 15.44
CA ILE A 36 -6.71 -5.50 14.69
C ILE A 36 -7.15 -6.82 14.04
N GLY A 37 -6.22 -7.64 13.58
CA GLY A 37 -6.50 -8.98 13.05
C GLY A 37 -7.16 -9.90 14.07
N PHE A 38 -6.65 -9.95 15.31
CA PHE A 38 -7.25 -10.73 16.38
C PHE A 38 -8.59 -10.16 16.86
N ILE A 39 -8.71 -8.82 16.93
CA ILE A 39 -9.99 -8.16 17.24
C ILE A 39 -11.03 -8.54 16.18
N ARG A 40 -10.69 -8.44 14.89
CA ARG A 40 -11.61 -8.83 13.81
C ARG A 40 -12.10 -10.27 13.98
N GLU A 41 -11.19 -11.19 14.27
CA GLU A 41 -11.54 -12.60 14.48
C GLU A 41 -12.54 -12.77 15.62
N LEU A 42 -12.31 -12.10 16.75
CA LEU A 42 -13.23 -12.09 17.87
C LEU A 42 -14.61 -11.53 17.47
N PHE A 43 -14.65 -10.43 16.72
CA PHE A 43 -15.91 -9.85 16.24
C PHE A 43 -16.68 -10.81 15.32
N VAL A 44 -15.99 -11.46 14.38
CA VAL A 44 -16.62 -12.43 13.47
C VAL A 44 -17.26 -13.57 14.26
N HIS A 45 -16.56 -14.09 15.25
CA HIS A 45 -17.07 -15.16 16.11
C HIS A 45 -18.23 -14.69 17.01
N ILE A 46 -18.23 -13.45 17.50
CA ILE A 46 -19.32 -12.92 18.36
C ILE A 46 -20.59 -12.63 17.56
N PHE A 47 -20.44 -12.06 16.35
CA PHE A 47 -21.57 -11.59 15.54
C PHE A 47 -22.05 -12.61 14.50
N ASP A 48 -21.49 -13.83 14.51
CA ASP A 48 -21.75 -14.91 13.55
C ASP A 48 -21.75 -14.41 12.08
N TYR A 49 -20.78 -13.54 11.79
CA TYR A 49 -20.68 -12.91 10.48
C TYR A 49 -20.02 -13.91 9.52
N GLY A 50 -20.81 -14.51 8.62
CA GLY A 50 -20.30 -15.49 7.67
C GLY A 50 -19.05 -14.98 6.92
N HIS A 51 -17.90 -15.60 7.18
CA HIS A 51 -16.66 -15.37 6.44
C HIS A 51 -16.30 -16.59 5.59
N SER A 52 -15.69 -16.34 4.44
CA SER A 52 -15.17 -17.41 3.59
C SER A 52 -13.88 -17.98 4.18
N THR A 53 -13.99 -19.14 4.83
CA THR A 53 -12.85 -19.91 5.37
C THR A 53 -11.87 -20.36 4.29
N THR A 54 -12.30 -20.33 3.03
CA THR A 54 -11.52 -20.68 1.85
C THR A 54 -10.55 -19.59 1.39
N GLU A 55 -10.67 -18.35 1.87
CA GLU A 55 -9.76 -17.27 1.48
C GLU A 55 -8.47 -17.26 2.30
N TYR A 56 -8.59 -17.26 3.63
CA TYR A 56 -7.45 -17.11 4.53
C TYR A 56 -7.31 -18.26 5.53
N GLY A 57 -8.37 -19.03 5.76
CA GLY A 57 -8.43 -19.97 6.87
C GLY A 57 -9.57 -19.66 7.81
N GLU A 58 -9.59 -20.39 8.91
CA GLU A 58 -10.59 -20.23 9.96
C GLU A 58 -10.35 -18.99 10.80
N HIS A 59 -9.14 -18.84 11.34
CA HIS A 59 -8.76 -17.75 12.27
C HIS A 59 -7.87 -16.69 11.63
N TRP A 60 -7.27 -17.02 10.50
CA TRP A 60 -6.38 -16.12 9.79
C TRP A 60 -7.18 -15.16 8.92
N ASN A 61 -6.70 -13.93 8.81
CA ASN A 61 -7.33 -12.93 7.99
C ASN A 61 -6.30 -11.96 7.39
N PHE A 62 -6.79 -11.09 6.50
CA PHE A 62 -5.94 -10.17 5.76
C PHE A 62 -5.12 -9.23 6.65
N PHE A 63 -5.61 -8.81 7.82
CA PHE A 63 -4.85 -7.97 8.75
C PHE A 63 -3.66 -8.71 9.33
N ILE A 64 -3.82 -10.01 9.64
CA ILE A 64 -2.74 -10.86 10.12
C ILE A 64 -1.68 -11.03 9.02
N THR A 65 -2.08 -11.31 7.76
CA THR A 65 -1.18 -11.34 6.60
C THR A 65 -0.40 -10.02 6.45
N LEU A 66 -1.07 -8.86 6.56
CA LEU A 66 -0.42 -7.57 6.50
C LEU A 66 0.53 -7.32 7.68
N GLY A 67 0.17 -7.79 8.88
CA GLY A 67 1.00 -7.71 10.08
C GLY A 67 2.32 -8.45 9.87
N PHE A 68 2.27 -9.69 9.41
CA PHE A 68 3.49 -10.47 9.11
C PHE A 68 4.28 -9.91 7.93
N LEU A 69 3.62 -9.42 6.87
CA LEU A 69 4.32 -8.72 5.79
C LEU A 69 5.03 -7.47 6.31
N LYS A 70 4.39 -6.70 7.19
CA LYS A 70 5.02 -5.51 7.79
C LYS A 70 6.18 -5.90 8.72
N LEU A 71 6.05 -7.00 9.48
CA LEU A 71 7.12 -7.56 10.29
C LEU A 71 8.32 -7.93 9.40
N PHE A 72 8.11 -8.64 8.30
CA PHE A 72 9.14 -8.97 7.31
C PHE A 72 9.89 -7.72 6.82
N THR A 73 9.17 -6.66 6.43
CA THR A 73 9.81 -5.41 5.98
C THR A 73 10.52 -4.63 7.09
N THR A 74 10.20 -4.89 8.36
CA THR A 74 10.85 -4.23 9.50
C THR A 74 12.13 -4.96 9.89
N VAL A 75 12.12 -6.30 9.83
CA VAL A 75 13.27 -7.14 10.18
C VAL A 75 14.31 -7.15 9.05
N LEU A 76 13.86 -7.19 7.79
CA LEU A 76 14.74 -7.26 6.64
C LEU A 76 15.13 -5.86 6.16
N PRO A 77 16.42 -5.48 6.17
CA PRO A 77 16.83 -4.16 5.73
C PRO A 77 16.48 -3.90 4.26
N TYR A 78 16.12 -2.65 3.96
CA TYR A 78 15.65 -2.20 2.65
C TYR A 78 16.52 -2.62 1.44
N PRO A 79 17.87 -2.65 1.51
CA PRO A 79 18.69 -3.13 0.39
C PRO A 79 18.49 -4.62 0.06
N TYR A 80 18.27 -5.45 1.07
CA TYR A 80 18.13 -6.90 0.94
C TYR A 80 16.70 -7.35 0.61
N SER A 81 15.70 -6.46 0.75
CA SER A 81 14.29 -6.82 0.52
C SER A 81 14.04 -7.42 -0.86
N ILE A 82 14.62 -6.84 -1.92
CA ILE A 82 14.41 -7.31 -3.30
C ILE A 82 14.99 -8.72 -3.53
N PRO A 83 16.30 -8.98 -3.34
CA PRO A 83 16.86 -10.30 -3.64
C PRO A 83 16.22 -11.41 -2.79
N VAL A 84 15.98 -11.16 -1.50
CA VAL A 84 15.33 -12.14 -0.62
C VAL A 84 13.88 -12.41 -1.05
N GLY A 85 13.12 -11.38 -1.39
CA GLY A 85 11.73 -11.57 -1.83
C GLY A 85 11.61 -12.28 -3.18
N LEU A 86 12.55 -12.05 -4.11
CA LEU A 86 12.61 -12.81 -5.37
C LEU A 86 12.93 -14.28 -5.11
N LEU A 87 13.88 -14.57 -4.22
CA LEU A 87 14.21 -15.93 -3.81
C LEU A 87 13.01 -16.63 -3.15
N ILE A 88 12.33 -15.96 -2.22
CA ILE A 88 11.10 -16.46 -1.59
C ILE A 88 10.03 -16.74 -2.64
N GLY A 89 9.81 -15.83 -3.59
CA GLY A 89 8.82 -16.02 -4.64
C GLY A 89 9.12 -17.22 -5.54
N ALA A 90 10.37 -17.38 -5.96
CA ALA A 90 10.81 -18.52 -6.76
C ALA A 90 10.68 -19.85 -6.00
N ALA A 91 11.15 -19.89 -4.75
CA ALA A 91 11.01 -21.05 -3.88
C ALA A 91 9.55 -21.41 -3.64
N TYR A 92 8.69 -20.42 -3.37
CA TYR A 92 7.27 -20.62 -3.15
C TYR A 92 6.56 -21.17 -4.39
N GLN A 93 6.81 -20.60 -5.57
CA GLN A 93 6.23 -21.11 -6.81
C GLN A 93 6.72 -22.53 -7.12
N ALA A 94 7.99 -22.84 -6.84
CA ALA A 94 8.50 -24.20 -6.97
C ALA A 94 7.79 -25.17 -6.00
N SER A 95 7.59 -24.77 -4.74
CA SER A 95 6.84 -25.56 -3.77
C SER A 95 5.40 -25.80 -4.18
N LEU A 96 4.71 -24.80 -4.76
CA LEU A 96 3.36 -24.95 -5.31
C LEU A 96 3.31 -26.07 -6.36
N ASN A 97 4.27 -26.06 -7.29
CA ASN A 97 4.38 -27.07 -8.34
C ASN A 97 4.77 -28.46 -7.80
N LEU A 98 5.46 -28.53 -6.65
CA LEU A 98 5.85 -29.78 -5.98
C LEU A 98 4.76 -30.36 -5.06
N GLY A 99 3.54 -29.84 -5.12
CA GLY A 99 2.37 -30.39 -4.41
C GLY A 99 1.82 -29.52 -3.29
N LEU A 100 2.45 -28.37 -2.97
CA LEU A 100 1.91 -27.44 -1.99
C LEU A 100 0.57 -26.85 -2.46
N GLU A 101 0.38 -26.66 -3.78
CA GLU A 101 -0.90 -26.22 -4.32
C GLU A 101 -2.02 -27.22 -4.01
N ALA A 102 -1.78 -28.51 -4.25
CA ALA A 102 -2.74 -29.57 -3.95
C ALA A 102 -3.07 -29.62 -2.46
N PHE A 103 -2.06 -29.46 -1.59
CA PHE A 103 -2.25 -29.38 -0.15
C PHE A 103 -3.11 -28.18 0.28
N ILE A 104 -2.88 -26.99 -0.28
CA ILE A 104 -3.67 -25.80 0.07
C ILE A 104 -5.12 -25.96 -0.43
N MET A 105 -5.29 -26.47 -1.65
CA MET A 105 -6.57 -26.54 -2.34
C MET A 105 -7.48 -27.67 -1.86
N ARG A 106 -6.96 -28.62 -1.08
CA ARG A 106 -7.73 -29.76 -0.57
C ARG A 106 -9.01 -29.31 0.17
N PRO A 107 -10.12 -30.04 0.04
CA PRO A 107 -11.39 -29.67 0.67
C PRO A 107 -11.43 -30.04 2.17
N ASP A 108 -10.71 -31.08 2.57
CA ASP A 108 -10.59 -31.54 3.95
C ASP A 108 -9.72 -30.58 4.77
N ARG A 109 -10.09 -30.39 6.03
CA ARG A 109 -9.35 -29.55 6.97
C ARG A 109 -9.37 -30.23 8.32
N ASP A 110 -8.18 -30.34 8.91
CA ASP A 110 -8.03 -30.67 10.30
C ASP A 110 -8.18 -29.40 11.14
N GLU A 111 -9.38 -29.18 11.66
CA GLU A 111 -9.73 -28.02 12.50
C GLU A 111 -8.93 -27.99 13.80
N TYR A 112 -8.41 -29.14 14.27
CA TYR A 112 -7.58 -29.21 15.47
C TYR A 112 -6.12 -28.79 15.21
N ASN A 113 -5.70 -28.76 13.95
CA ASN A 113 -4.38 -28.31 13.55
C ASN A 113 -4.43 -26.86 13.09
N ILE A 114 -3.94 -25.92 13.92
CA ILE A 114 -3.95 -24.48 13.64
C ILE A 114 -3.30 -24.16 12.29
N PHE A 115 -2.24 -24.89 11.88
CA PHE A 115 -1.63 -24.67 10.58
C PHE A 115 -2.57 -25.07 9.46
N ASP A 116 -3.19 -26.25 9.57
CA ASP A 116 -4.08 -26.76 8.53
C ASP A 116 -5.39 -25.95 8.43
N ALA A 117 -5.89 -25.49 9.57
CA ALA A 117 -7.03 -24.59 9.67
C ALA A 117 -6.79 -23.23 8.99
N ASN A 118 -5.51 -22.84 8.83
CA ASN A 118 -5.11 -21.53 8.33
C ASN A 118 -4.13 -21.59 7.15
N ARG A 119 -4.03 -22.74 6.49
CA ARG A 119 -3.01 -23.03 5.48
C ARG A 119 -3.03 -22.04 4.32
N GLU A 120 -4.21 -21.61 3.89
CA GLU A 120 -4.37 -20.64 2.79
C GLU A 120 -3.69 -19.32 3.14
N GLY A 121 -3.99 -18.75 4.31
CA GLY A 121 -3.44 -17.47 4.77
C GLY A 121 -1.95 -17.52 5.09
N ILE A 122 -1.50 -18.63 5.69
CA ILE A 122 -0.09 -18.84 6.05
C ILE A 122 0.77 -19.03 4.79
N CYS A 123 0.37 -19.92 3.88
CA CYS A 123 1.15 -20.19 2.67
C CYS A 123 1.12 -19.00 1.70
N SER A 124 -0.02 -18.34 1.52
CA SER A 124 -0.12 -17.18 0.62
C SER A 124 0.74 -15.99 1.07
N LEU A 125 1.20 -15.93 2.33
CA LEU A 125 2.13 -14.92 2.83
C LEU A 125 3.41 -14.82 1.97
N PHE A 126 3.95 -15.96 1.51
CA PHE A 126 5.15 -15.97 0.67
C PHE A 126 4.90 -15.33 -0.70
N GLY A 127 3.74 -15.59 -1.30
CA GLY A 127 3.27 -14.89 -2.50
C GLY A 127 3.12 -13.38 -2.30
N TYR A 128 2.61 -12.95 -1.14
CA TYR A 128 2.49 -11.51 -0.82
C TYR A 128 3.84 -10.84 -0.55
N ILE A 129 4.83 -11.54 0.03
CA ILE A 129 6.22 -11.06 0.15
C ILE A 129 6.82 -10.84 -1.24
N PHE A 130 6.64 -11.80 -2.14
CA PHE A 130 7.07 -11.67 -3.53
C PHE A 130 6.39 -10.47 -4.22
N ALA A 131 5.07 -10.31 -4.03
CA ALA A 131 4.31 -9.19 -4.56
C ALA A 131 4.82 -7.83 -4.05
N TYR A 132 5.17 -7.74 -2.76
CA TYR A 132 5.77 -6.55 -2.18
C TYR A 132 7.11 -6.21 -2.85
N CYS A 133 7.97 -7.20 -3.07
CA CYS A 133 9.29 -6.99 -3.67
C CYS A 133 9.22 -6.60 -5.15
N LEU A 134 8.32 -7.20 -5.93
CA LEU A 134 8.07 -6.74 -7.30
C LEU A 134 7.55 -5.29 -7.34
N THR A 135 6.66 -4.94 -6.41
CA THR A 135 6.17 -3.56 -6.30
C THR A 135 7.31 -2.59 -5.94
N LEU A 136 8.26 -3.00 -5.09
CA LEU A 136 9.46 -2.20 -4.80
C LEU A 136 10.34 -1.99 -6.03
N ILE A 137 10.51 -2.98 -6.90
CA ILE A 137 11.28 -2.84 -8.14
C ILE A 137 10.67 -1.74 -9.01
N VAL A 138 9.35 -1.81 -9.26
CA VAL A 138 8.62 -0.79 -10.02
C VAL A 138 8.83 0.60 -9.40
N ILE A 139 8.64 0.72 -8.08
CA ILE A 139 8.79 2.00 -7.37
C ILE A 139 10.21 2.55 -7.51
N ARG A 140 11.24 1.71 -7.40
CA ARG A 140 12.65 2.14 -7.57
C ARG A 140 12.93 2.63 -8.99
N ILE A 141 12.41 1.93 -10.01
CA ILE A 141 12.55 2.36 -11.42
C ILE A 141 11.90 3.72 -11.61
N VAL A 142 10.68 3.91 -11.11
CA VAL A 142 9.96 5.18 -11.22
C VAL A 142 10.73 6.28 -10.50
N ALA A 143 11.09 6.06 -9.23
CA ALA A 143 11.80 7.03 -8.40
C ALA A 143 13.18 7.42 -8.93
N PHE A 144 13.85 6.51 -9.64
CA PHE A 144 15.15 6.75 -10.27
C PHE A 144 15.03 7.67 -11.49
N VAL A 145 13.96 7.53 -12.28
CA VAL A 145 13.74 8.35 -13.48
C VAL A 145 13.30 9.75 -13.09
N ASP A 146 12.26 9.84 -12.26
CA ASP A 146 11.69 11.10 -11.76
C ASP A 146 11.19 10.89 -10.32
N GLY A 147 11.00 11.97 -9.57
CA GLY A 147 10.28 11.88 -8.30
C GLY A 147 8.89 11.28 -8.53
N ILE A 148 8.48 10.30 -7.70
CA ILE A 148 7.20 9.59 -7.83
C ILE A 148 5.99 10.54 -7.90
N PHE A 149 6.11 11.71 -7.25
CA PHE A 149 5.08 12.75 -7.17
C PHE A 149 5.28 13.92 -8.16
N THR A 150 6.35 13.90 -8.95
CA THR A 150 6.67 14.91 -9.97
C THR A 150 6.80 14.22 -11.32
N PRO A 151 5.69 13.72 -11.89
CA PRO A 151 5.77 12.96 -13.12
C PRO A 151 6.27 13.85 -14.26
N SER A 152 7.17 13.29 -15.08
CA SER A 152 7.47 13.81 -16.41
C SER A 152 6.85 12.88 -17.49
N PRO A 153 6.69 13.35 -18.74
CA PRO A 153 6.28 12.48 -19.84
C PRO A 153 7.16 11.23 -20.00
N LYS A 154 8.45 11.32 -19.64
CA LYS A 154 9.37 10.17 -19.68
C LYS A 154 9.02 9.14 -18.60
N SER A 155 8.82 9.56 -17.35
CA SER A 155 8.39 8.62 -16.28
C SER A 155 7.07 7.94 -16.59
N VAL A 156 6.09 8.67 -17.13
CA VAL A 156 4.79 8.10 -17.49
C VAL A 156 4.95 7.04 -18.58
N THR A 157 5.69 7.36 -19.65
CA THR A 157 5.96 6.39 -20.71
C THR A 157 6.67 5.14 -20.17
N LEU A 158 7.65 5.29 -19.28
CA LEU A 158 8.35 4.16 -18.67
C LEU A 158 7.44 3.31 -17.78
N ILE A 159 6.54 3.91 -17.00
CA ILE A 159 5.54 3.17 -16.22
C ILE A 159 4.62 2.39 -17.14
N MET A 160 4.11 3.01 -18.20
CA MET A 160 3.20 2.34 -19.14
C MET A 160 3.90 1.18 -19.86
N ILE A 161 5.15 1.37 -20.31
CA ILE A 161 5.97 0.28 -20.87
C ILE A 161 6.17 -0.84 -19.84
N SER A 162 6.50 -0.50 -18.59
CA SER A 162 6.64 -1.50 -17.53
C SER A 162 5.34 -2.26 -17.28
N GLY A 163 4.18 -1.60 -17.43
CA GLY A 163 2.86 -2.23 -17.33
C GLY A 163 2.64 -3.26 -18.43
N VAL A 164 3.00 -2.94 -19.67
CA VAL A 164 2.95 -3.89 -20.80
C VAL A 164 3.89 -5.07 -20.56
N ILE A 165 5.12 -4.83 -20.11
CA ILE A 165 6.08 -5.90 -19.79
C ILE A 165 5.52 -6.82 -18.70
N VAL A 166 5.00 -6.25 -17.60
CA VAL A 166 4.41 -7.03 -16.51
C VAL A 166 3.18 -7.81 -16.99
N TYR A 167 2.37 -7.25 -17.90
CA TYR A 167 1.26 -7.97 -18.51
C TYR A 167 1.74 -9.16 -19.35
N CYS A 168 2.77 -8.98 -20.19
CA CYS A 168 3.34 -10.08 -20.96
C CYS A 168 3.91 -11.18 -20.05
N LEU A 169 4.62 -10.80 -18.98
CA LEU A 169 5.11 -11.73 -17.97
C LEU A 169 3.97 -12.44 -17.24
N GLN A 170 2.88 -11.73 -16.95
CA GLN A 170 1.69 -12.30 -16.34
C GLN A 170 1.06 -13.37 -17.26
N VAL A 171 0.86 -13.06 -18.54
CA VAL A 171 0.32 -14.03 -19.51
C VAL A 171 1.26 -15.22 -19.63
N GLN A 172 2.57 -14.99 -19.76
CA GLN A 172 3.57 -16.07 -19.80
C GLN A 172 3.51 -16.95 -18.56
N SER A 173 3.35 -16.36 -17.38
CA SER A 173 3.25 -17.12 -16.13
C SER A 173 1.98 -17.97 -16.07
N MET A 174 0.88 -17.56 -16.71
CA MET A 174 -0.34 -18.39 -16.79
C MET A 174 -0.10 -19.67 -17.58
N TRP A 175 0.65 -19.57 -18.68
CA TRP A 175 1.02 -20.74 -19.48
C TRP A 175 1.92 -21.71 -18.72
N MET A 176 2.75 -21.21 -17.80
CA MET A 176 3.71 -22.02 -17.04
C MET A 176 3.15 -22.60 -15.74
N PHE A 177 2.31 -21.84 -15.03
CA PHE A 177 1.92 -22.12 -13.65
C PHE A 177 0.40 -22.17 -13.43
N GLY A 178 -0.39 -22.14 -14.50
CA GLY A 178 -1.85 -22.20 -14.43
C GLY A 178 -2.51 -20.87 -14.10
N GLN A 179 -3.77 -20.92 -13.69
CA GLN A 179 -4.62 -19.72 -13.56
C GLN A 179 -4.23 -18.86 -12.34
N PRO A 180 -4.38 -17.53 -12.41
CA PRO A 180 -4.23 -16.65 -11.26
C PRO A 180 -5.18 -17.06 -10.13
N SER A 181 -4.63 -17.36 -8.95
CA SER A 181 -5.44 -17.71 -7.78
C SER A 181 -5.05 -16.89 -6.56
N ARG A 182 -6.01 -16.13 -6.04
CA ARG A 182 -5.86 -15.32 -4.82
C ARG A 182 -5.66 -16.19 -3.57
N ARG A 183 -6.30 -17.37 -3.52
CA ARG A 183 -6.25 -18.31 -2.39
C ARG A 183 -4.82 -18.79 -2.11
N ILE A 184 -4.08 -19.11 -3.17
CA ILE A 184 -2.67 -19.53 -3.08
C ILE A 184 -1.68 -18.39 -3.32
N ALA A 185 -2.13 -17.23 -3.80
CA ALA A 185 -1.28 -16.09 -4.18
C ALA A 185 -0.09 -16.49 -5.10
N ASN A 186 -0.37 -17.29 -6.14
CA ASN A 186 0.65 -17.78 -7.07
C ASN A 186 1.28 -16.65 -7.91
N THR A 187 2.32 -16.98 -8.68
CA THR A 187 3.03 -16.03 -9.55
C THR A 187 2.11 -15.33 -10.56
N PRO A 188 1.20 -16.03 -11.28
CA PRO A 188 0.25 -15.38 -12.18
C PRO A 188 -0.66 -14.37 -11.49
N TYR A 189 -1.15 -14.68 -10.29
CA TYR A 189 -1.93 -13.74 -9.48
C TYR A 189 -1.09 -12.54 -9.06
N THR A 190 0.12 -12.77 -8.57
CA THR A 190 1.01 -11.71 -8.11
C THR A 190 1.36 -10.72 -9.22
N LEU A 191 1.66 -11.22 -10.43
CA LEU A 191 1.93 -10.39 -11.60
C LEU A 191 0.68 -9.66 -12.10
N ALA A 192 -0.50 -10.30 -12.05
CA ALA A 192 -1.77 -9.63 -12.39
C ALA A 192 -2.06 -8.45 -11.45
N MET A 193 -1.87 -8.65 -10.14
CA MET A 193 -2.03 -7.58 -9.14
C MET A 193 -1.00 -6.46 -9.33
N LEU A 194 0.23 -6.78 -9.74
CA LEU A 194 1.25 -5.79 -10.06
C LEU A 194 0.87 -4.99 -11.32
N CYS A 195 0.42 -5.67 -12.37
CA CYS A 195 -0.03 -5.05 -13.62
C CYS A 195 -1.12 -4.01 -13.35
N MET A 196 -2.16 -4.39 -12.60
CA MET A 196 -3.23 -3.45 -12.23
C MET A 196 -2.69 -2.23 -11.46
N LYS A 197 -1.78 -2.42 -10.52
CA LYS A 197 -1.17 -1.31 -9.75
C LYS A 197 -0.32 -0.39 -10.62
N VAL A 198 0.44 -0.94 -11.56
CA VAL A 198 1.28 -0.18 -12.51
C VAL A 198 0.40 0.66 -13.43
N ILE A 199 -0.67 0.09 -13.98
CA ILE A 199 -1.63 0.81 -14.82
C ILE A 199 -2.29 1.95 -14.03
N ILE A 200 -2.80 1.67 -12.83
CA ILE A 200 -3.42 2.70 -11.97
C ILE A 200 -2.42 3.82 -11.66
N LEU A 201 -1.17 3.49 -11.33
CA LEU A 201 -0.13 4.48 -11.07
C LEU A 201 0.15 5.33 -12.33
N GLY A 202 0.23 4.71 -13.51
CA GLY A 202 0.40 5.42 -14.79
C GLY A 202 -0.76 6.38 -15.07
N LEU A 203 -2.00 5.94 -14.89
CA LEU A 203 -3.19 6.79 -15.04
C LEU A 203 -3.19 7.98 -14.06
N LEU A 204 -2.82 7.74 -12.79
CA LEU A 204 -2.71 8.81 -11.81
C LEU A 204 -1.62 9.83 -12.17
N GLN A 205 -0.49 9.39 -12.70
CA GLN A 205 0.56 10.30 -13.16
C GLN A 205 0.15 11.08 -14.42
N ILE A 206 -0.61 10.47 -15.34
CA ILE A 206 -1.20 11.17 -16.48
C ILE A 206 -2.10 12.31 -15.99
N VAL A 207 -3.01 12.02 -15.05
CA VAL A 207 -3.88 13.05 -14.46
C VAL A 207 -3.05 14.17 -13.80
N GLN A 208 -1.96 13.84 -13.11
CA GLN A 208 -1.06 14.83 -12.52
C GLN A 208 -0.31 15.67 -13.56
N LEU A 209 0.09 15.09 -14.71
CA LEU A 209 0.73 15.83 -15.80
C LEU A 209 -0.20 16.89 -16.42
N PHE A 210 -1.50 16.59 -16.54
CA PHE A 210 -2.49 17.48 -17.14
C PHE A 210 -3.19 18.39 -16.13
N GLY A 211 -3.29 17.99 -14.86
CA GLY A 211 -4.05 18.68 -13.81
C GLY A 211 -3.28 19.74 -13.03
N VAL A 212 -1.96 19.85 -13.18
CA VAL A 212 -1.15 20.90 -12.52
C VAL A 212 -0.97 22.07 -13.47
N PRO A 213 -1.51 23.27 -13.18
CA PRO A 213 -1.25 24.46 -13.96
C PRO A 213 0.26 24.77 -13.95
N LYS A 214 0.91 24.66 -15.11
CA LYS A 214 2.29 25.12 -15.30
C LYS A 214 2.32 26.66 -15.35
N ASN A 215 2.05 27.32 -14.24
CA ASN A 215 2.27 28.75 -14.15
C ASN A 215 3.78 29.03 -13.97
N GLY A 216 4.41 29.45 -15.06
CA GLY A 216 5.60 30.30 -15.04
C GLY A 216 6.93 29.63 -15.39
N GLU A 217 7.63 30.23 -16.36
CA GLU A 217 8.96 29.90 -16.91
C GLU A 217 10.12 29.88 -15.89
N ASN A 218 9.85 30.01 -14.59
CA ASN A 218 10.81 29.82 -13.50
C ASN A 218 10.84 28.38 -12.96
N GLY A 219 10.11 27.45 -13.58
CA GLY A 219 9.95 26.05 -13.12
C GLY A 219 11.25 25.25 -12.98
N LYS A 220 12.36 25.66 -13.60
CA LYS A 220 13.67 25.01 -13.43
C LYS A 220 14.49 25.56 -12.25
N SER A 221 14.29 26.83 -11.88
CA SER A 221 15.00 27.45 -10.73
C SER A 221 14.29 27.22 -9.40
N LEU A 222 12.96 27.09 -9.40
CA LEU A 222 12.16 26.65 -8.24
C LEU A 222 12.35 25.17 -7.91
N GLN A 223 12.69 24.34 -8.90
CA GLN A 223 12.80 22.89 -8.73
C GLN A 223 14.15 22.47 -8.13
N LYS A 224 15.24 23.17 -8.46
CA LYS A 224 16.58 22.90 -7.91
C LYS A 224 16.75 23.40 -6.46
N ASN A 225 16.00 24.43 -6.06
CA ASN A 225 15.95 24.88 -4.66
C ASN A 225 14.98 24.07 -3.79
N SER A 226 14.14 23.21 -4.38
CA SER A 226 13.11 22.44 -3.66
C SER A 226 13.66 21.23 -2.89
N GLU A 227 14.88 20.79 -3.17
CA GLU A 227 15.57 19.83 -2.29
C GLU A 227 15.95 20.45 -0.93
N ASN A 228 15.98 21.79 -0.82
CA ASN A 228 16.40 22.49 0.40
C ASN A 228 15.36 23.44 1.01
N VAL A 229 14.21 23.68 0.38
CA VAL A 229 13.20 24.61 0.93
C VAL A 229 11.94 23.88 1.36
N ASN A 230 11.81 23.76 2.68
CA ASN A 230 10.55 23.50 3.35
C ASN A 230 9.48 24.49 2.88
N GLY A 231 8.40 23.98 2.30
CA GLY A 231 7.11 24.67 2.21
C GLY A 231 6.93 25.53 0.96
N ASN A 232 5.75 25.32 0.35
CA ASN A 232 5.08 26.14 -0.66
C ASN A 232 5.43 25.84 -2.13
N GLY A 233 4.50 25.14 -2.80
CA GLY A 233 4.43 25.12 -4.26
C GLY A 233 3.60 23.97 -4.84
N PHE A 234 3.57 22.81 -4.21
CA PHE A 234 2.82 21.66 -4.72
C PHE A 234 1.49 21.52 -3.97
N GLN A 235 0.36 21.56 -4.70
CA GLN A 235 -0.92 21.14 -4.12
C GLN A 235 -0.79 19.66 -3.73
N PRO A 236 -1.10 19.29 -2.47
CA PRO A 236 -0.95 17.90 -2.03
C PRO A 236 -1.82 17.01 -2.92
N SER A 237 -1.19 16.05 -3.61
CA SER A 237 -1.93 15.12 -4.46
C SER A 237 -2.69 14.11 -3.60
N LEU A 238 -3.82 13.60 -4.10
CA LEU A 238 -4.54 12.51 -3.44
C LEU A 238 -3.63 11.29 -3.21
N LEU A 239 -2.72 11.01 -4.14
CA LEU A 239 -1.73 9.95 -4.03
C LEU A 239 -0.76 10.18 -2.85
N GLU A 240 -0.34 11.41 -2.61
CA GLU A 240 0.45 11.78 -1.44
C GLU A 240 -0.36 11.61 -0.14
N ALA A 241 -1.62 12.05 -0.13
CA ALA A 241 -2.51 11.91 1.03
C ALA A 241 -2.72 10.44 1.42
N ILE A 242 -3.00 9.57 0.44
CA ILE A 242 -3.20 8.13 0.65
C ILE A 242 -1.88 7.47 1.07
N SER A 243 -0.77 7.72 0.37
CA SER A 243 0.51 7.07 0.66
C SER A 243 1.04 7.39 2.05
N ARG A 244 0.87 8.62 2.54
CA ARG A 244 1.28 9.03 3.89
C ARG A 244 0.37 8.52 4.99
N ASN A 245 -0.91 8.25 4.69
CA ASN A 245 -1.90 7.80 5.67
C ASN A 245 -2.43 6.39 5.36
N CYS A 246 -1.60 5.52 4.78
CA CYS A 246 -2.01 4.23 4.24
C CYS A 246 -2.77 3.35 5.23
N LEU A 247 -2.36 3.32 6.51
CA LEU A 247 -3.04 2.54 7.55
C LEU A 247 -4.43 3.10 7.85
N TRP A 248 -4.57 4.42 8.01
CA TRP A 248 -5.85 5.07 8.27
C TRP A 248 -6.81 4.93 7.10
N PHE A 249 -6.33 5.17 5.87
CA PHE A 249 -7.11 4.94 4.66
C PHE A 249 -7.66 3.51 4.61
N PHE A 250 -6.80 2.54 4.91
CA PHE A 250 -7.17 1.14 4.93
C PHE A 250 -8.21 0.82 6.01
N LEU A 251 -8.07 1.32 7.23
CA LEU A 251 -9.05 1.08 8.31
C LEU A 251 -10.40 1.73 8.02
N ILE A 252 -10.42 2.98 7.56
CA ILE A 252 -11.65 3.69 7.20
C ILE A 252 -12.37 2.95 6.06
N ALA A 253 -11.63 2.46 5.05
CA ALA A 253 -12.19 1.66 3.97
C ALA A 253 -12.82 0.35 4.49
N ASN A 254 -12.12 -0.42 5.33
CA ASN A 254 -12.67 -1.69 5.85
C ASN A 254 -13.92 -1.49 6.71
N LEU A 255 -13.92 -0.47 7.58
CA LEU A 255 -15.11 -0.11 8.37
C LEU A 255 -16.25 0.36 7.47
N GLY A 256 -15.95 1.18 6.46
CA GLY A 256 -16.92 1.65 5.46
C GLY A 256 -17.55 0.49 4.67
N THR A 257 -16.75 -0.48 4.22
CA THR A 257 -17.25 -1.69 3.56
C THR A 257 -18.19 -2.48 4.48
N GLY A 258 -17.81 -2.67 5.75
CA GLY A 258 -18.66 -3.32 6.75
C GLY A 258 -19.99 -2.57 6.93
N LEU A 259 -19.94 -1.24 7.06
CA LEU A 259 -21.12 -0.40 7.20
C LEU A 259 -22.04 -0.49 5.97
N VAL A 260 -21.50 -0.46 4.76
CA VAL A 260 -22.29 -0.61 3.52
C VAL A 260 -22.96 -1.99 3.46
N ASN A 261 -22.23 -3.06 3.80
CA ASN A 261 -22.77 -4.43 3.82
C ASN A 261 -23.85 -4.66 4.89
N LEU A 262 -23.77 -3.94 6.01
CA LEU A 262 -24.82 -3.96 7.05
C LEU A 262 -26.02 -3.08 6.68
N SER A 263 -25.78 -1.96 5.98
CA SER A 263 -26.83 -1.00 5.60
C SER A 263 -27.66 -1.45 4.41
N ILE A 264 -27.00 -2.09 3.44
CA ILE A 264 -27.62 -2.56 2.19
C ILE A 264 -27.33 -4.05 2.11
N SER A 265 -28.36 -4.86 1.86
CA SER A 265 -28.16 -6.28 1.53
C SER A 265 -27.50 -6.40 0.16
N THR A 266 -26.19 -6.21 0.09
CA THR A 266 -25.39 -6.14 -1.14
C THR A 266 -25.55 -7.40 -2.00
N HIS A 267 -25.76 -8.56 -1.38
CA HIS A 267 -26.06 -9.83 -2.06
C HIS A 267 -27.40 -9.87 -2.81
N ARG A 268 -28.33 -8.96 -2.53
CA ARG A 268 -29.68 -8.89 -3.14
C ARG A 268 -29.85 -7.73 -4.11
N VAL A 269 -28.81 -6.92 -4.31
CA VAL A 269 -28.86 -5.81 -5.26
C VAL A 269 -28.50 -6.36 -6.64
N TYR A 270 -29.49 -6.62 -7.49
CA TYR A 270 -29.25 -7.15 -8.85
C TYR A 270 -29.06 -6.09 -9.92
N SER A 271 -29.42 -4.83 -9.63
CA SER A 271 -29.24 -3.73 -10.59
C SER A 271 -27.78 -3.29 -10.65
N THR A 272 -27.15 -3.51 -11.81
CA THR A 272 -25.76 -3.09 -12.09
C THR A 272 -25.58 -1.58 -11.86
N VAL A 273 -26.57 -0.76 -12.22
CA VAL A 273 -26.51 0.70 -12.03
C VAL A 273 -26.43 1.04 -10.55
N VAL A 274 -27.22 0.38 -9.70
CA VAL A 274 -27.20 0.60 -8.26
C VAL A 274 -25.87 0.14 -7.67
N GLN A 275 -25.38 -1.05 -8.03
CA GLN A 275 -24.08 -1.55 -7.59
C GLN A 275 -22.94 -0.59 -7.93
N MET A 276 -22.89 -0.12 -9.18
CA MET A 276 -21.86 0.82 -9.64
C MET A 276 -21.99 2.17 -8.95
N THR A 277 -23.21 2.68 -8.76
CA THR A 277 -23.46 3.94 -8.06
C THR A 277 -22.98 3.86 -6.61
N VAL A 278 -23.32 2.79 -5.89
CA VAL A 278 -22.87 2.55 -4.52
C VAL A 278 -21.35 2.51 -4.47
N LEU A 279 -20.70 1.79 -5.39
CA LEU A 279 -19.24 1.69 -5.44
C LEU A 279 -18.57 3.04 -5.72
N ILE A 280 -19.11 3.84 -6.65
CA ILE A 280 -18.57 5.16 -6.99
C ILE A 280 -18.71 6.12 -5.80
N VAL A 281 -19.90 6.18 -5.19
CA VAL A 281 -20.16 7.04 -4.02
C VAL A 281 -19.27 6.63 -2.85
N TYR A 282 -19.14 5.33 -2.60
CA TYR A 282 -18.25 4.78 -1.58
C TYR A 282 -16.79 5.18 -1.83
N CYS A 283 -16.26 4.94 -3.03
CA CYS A 283 -14.87 5.28 -3.38
C CYS A 283 -14.60 6.78 -3.23
N PHE A 284 -15.53 7.61 -3.69
CA PHE A 284 -15.44 9.06 -3.60
C PHE A 284 -15.41 9.53 -2.14
N ALA A 285 -16.32 9.03 -1.30
CA ALA A 285 -16.40 9.39 0.11
C ALA A 285 -15.10 9.07 0.86
N ILE A 286 -14.57 7.85 0.68
CA ILE A 286 -13.32 7.41 1.33
C ILE A 286 -12.12 8.27 0.87
N CYS A 287 -12.04 8.58 -0.43
CA CYS A 287 -10.97 9.43 -0.96
C CYS A 287 -11.07 10.88 -0.47
N LEU A 288 -12.29 11.43 -0.36
CA LEU A 288 -12.51 12.78 0.17
C LEU A 288 -12.11 12.87 1.64
N ILE A 289 -12.52 11.90 2.46
CA ILE A 289 -12.21 11.87 3.90
C ILE A 289 -10.69 11.88 4.12
N ILE A 290 -9.94 11.01 3.43
CA ILE A 290 -8.48 10.93 3.63
C ILE A 290 -7.76 12.18 3.12
N TYR A 291 -8.27 12.79 2.05
CA TYR A 291 -7.73 14.03 1.50
C TYR A 291 -7.91 15.19 2.48
N LEU A 292 -9.13 15.38 3.00
CA LEU A 292 -9.43 16.41 3.99
C LEU A 292 -8.65 16.21 5.29
N TRP A 293 -8.52 14.96 5.75
CA TRP A 293 -7.68 14.60 6.89
C TRP A 293 -6.21 14.99 6.68
N HIS A 294 -5.68 14.72 5.49
CA HIS A 294 -4.31 15.07 5.14
C HIS A 294 -4.11 16.60 5.10
N MET A 295 -5.04 17.34 4.50
CA MET A 295 -5.01 18.81 4.50
C MET A 295 -5.05 19.39 5.91
N TYR A 296 -5.95 18.87 6.76
CA TYR A 296 -6.08 19.29 8.15
C TYR A 296 -4.78 19.08 8.95
N ASN A 297 -4.17 17.90 8.83
CA ASN A 297 -2.92 17.59 9.52
C ASN A 297 -1.72 18.41 9.03
N ASN A 298 -1.69 18.76 7.74
CA ASN A 298 -0.64 19.63 7.20
C ASN A 298 -0.82 21.09 7.68
N ARG A 299 -2.04 21.59 7.83
CA ARG A 299 -2.32 22.93 8.39
C ARG A 299 -1.90 23.06 9.85
N LYS A 300 -1.96 21.97 10.63
CA LYS A 300 -1.59 21.93 12.05
C LYS A 300 -0.09 21.89 12.34
N LYS A 301 0.78 21.65 11.35
CA LYS A 301 2.23 21.74 11.59
C LYS A 301 2.59 23.23 11.72
N PRO A 302 2.90 23.75 12.93
CA PRO A 302 3.32 25.14 13.05
C PRO A 302 4.55 25.34 12.17
N ASN A 303 4.56 26.46 11.47
CA ASN A 303 5.66 26.94 10.66
C ASN A 303 6.82 27.32 11.60
N THR A 304 7.46 26.33 12.24
CA THR A 304 8.52 26.50 13.24
C THR A 304 9.77 27.17 12.66
N LYS A 305 9.85 27.34 11.34
CA LYS A 305 10.89 28.14 10.68
C LYS A 305 10.55 29.63 10.57
N SER A 306 9.28 30.02 10.58
CA SER A 306 8.89 31.44 10.50
C SER A 306 9.14 32.16 11.81
N ASN A 307 8.83 31.51 12.95
CA ASN A 307 8.97 32.13 14.26
C ASN A 307 10.43 32.17 14.74
N SER A 308 11.29 31.22 14.32
CA SER A 308 12.72 31.29 14.64
C SER A 308 13.43 32.40 13.87
N ALA A 309 13.05 32.67 12.61
CA ALA A 309 13.61 33.77 11.84
C ALA A 309 13.12 35.14 12.34
N SER A 310 11.84 35.25 12.74
CA SER A 310 11.32 36.47 13.34
C SER A 310 11.89 36.73 14.73
N LEU A 311 12.10 35.69 15.56
CA LEU A 311 12.74 35.84 16.87
C LEU A 311 14.23 36.15 16.76
N LEU A 312 14.93 35.63 15.75
CA LEU A 312 16.33 36.01 15.49
C LEU A 312 16.44 37.46 15.03
N ASN A 313 15.52 37.95 14.19
CA ASN A 313 15.50 39.35 13.74
C ASN A 313 15.05 40.33 14.84
N ILE A 314 14.27 39.88 15.83
CA ILE A 314 13.92 40.70 17.01
C ILE A 314 15.04 40.67 18.06
N ALA A 315 15.80 39.58 18.15
CA ALA A 315 16.96 39.47 19.05
C ALA A 315 18.21 40.19 18.52
N ILE A 316 18.39 40.28 17.20
CA ILE A 316 19.45 41.06 16.55
C ILE A 316 18.90 42.45 16.24
N GLY A 317 18.59 43.23 17.28
CA GLY A 317 18.32 44.66 17.12
C GLY A 317 19.49 45.34 16.40
N LYS A 318 19.36 45.52 15.09
CA LYS A 318 20.14 46.35 14.20
C LYS A 318 19.23 46.85 13.08
#